data_AF-A0A4Q4TF38-F1
#
_entry.id   AF-A0A4Q4TF38-F1
#
_cell.length_a   1.000
_cell.length_b   1.000
_cell.length_c   1.000
_cell.angle_alpha   90.00
_cell.angle_beta   90.00
_cell.angle_gamma   90.00
#
_symmetry.space_group_name_H-M   'P 1'
#
loop_
_entity.id
_entity.type
_entity.pdbx_description
1 polymer ?
#
loop_
_entity_poly.entity_id
_entity_poly.type
_entity_poly.pdbx_seq_one_letter_code
_entity_poly.pdbx_strand_id
1 'polypeptide(L)'
;MASLRTQTAARLLRTSSSLPTRALSQTQQRRFKSDDSRTALTEHGEVHPAVKPANAPDYGVHIDKATSYVSPPPPSVRACMRTIGRVLTGYYLTRTYTPVPKRIMDGSEETDVLPAAVISGAPIELQARTVRIYQPAKPATQSGTWGAHHWRMDWDVLGKGHRWENPLMGWQASGDFMQGTKMEFRTKEDAIAFAEKQGYEYFVQEPTKRAFTPKAYANNFLYSPGKLKHIRTK
;
A
#
# COMPACT_ATOMS: atom_id res chain seq x y z
N MET A 1 -35.26 25.07 49.79
CA MET A 1 -36.25 23.98 49.64
C MET A 1 -36.45 23.78 48.15
N ALA A 2 -36.16 22.67 47.49
CA ALA A 2 -36.07 21.28 47.89
C ALA A 2 -34.91 20.57 47.16
N SER A 3 -34.31 19.60 47.85
CA SER A 3 -33.45 18.56 47.26
C SER A 3 -34.27 17.64 46.35
N LEU A 4 -33.63 16.84 45.48
CA LEU A 4 -33.74 15.37 45.49
C LEU A 4 -32.81 14.71 44.45
N ARG A 5 -31.84 13.97 44.99
CA ARG A 5 -31.35 12.62 44.63
C ARG A 5 -30.69 12.33 43.27
N THR A 6 -29.39 12.07 43.42
CA THR A 6 -28.55 11.05 42.76
C THR A 6 -29.25 9.72 42.45
N GLN A 7 -29.02 9.18 41.25
CA GLN A 7 -29.03 7.73 41.02
C GLN A 7 -27.85 7.32 40.13
N THR A 8 -26.94 6.59 40.76
CA THR A 8 -25.93 5.68 40.20
C THR A 8 -26.59 4.35 39.79
N ALA A 9 -26.32 3.86 38.58
CA ALA A 9 -26.40 2.44 38.16
C ALA A 9 -26.06 2.37 36.66
N ALA A 10 -25.41 1.36 36.08
CA ALA A 10 -24.61 0.24 36.55
C ALA A 10 -23.82 -0.23 35.31
N ARG A 11 -22.56 -0.60 35.53
CA ARG A 11 -21.61 -1.12 34.54
C ARG A 11 -22.01 -2.56 34.19
N LEU A 12 -22.43 -2.83 32.96
CA LEU A 12 -22.62 -4.21 32.47
C LEU A 12 -21.43 -4.60 31.57
N LEU A 13 -20.51 -5.36 32.17
CA LEU A 13 -19.49 -6.12 31.45
C LEU A 13 -20.17 -7.36 30.84
N ARG A 14 -20.13 -7.50 29.51
CA ARG A 14 -20.35 -8.80 28.85
C ARG A 14 -19.01 -9.39 28.50
N THR A 15 -18.52 -10.25 29.39
CA THR A 15 -17.52 -11.26 29.11
C THR A 15 -18.23 -12.46 28.48
N SER A 16 -18.05 -12.70 27.19
CA SER A 16 -18.40 -13.99 26.58
C SER A 16 -17.12 -14.81 26.39
N SER A 17 -17.07 -15.88 27.17
CA SER A 17 -16.08 -16.96 27.22
C SER A 17 -15.81 -17.62 25.86
N SER A 18 -14.55 -17.90 25.58
CA SER A 18 -14.10 -18.86 24.58
C SER A 18 -14.50 -20.27 24.97
N LEU A 19 -15.03 -21.04 24.01
CA LEU A 19 -15.21 -22.49 24.15
C LEU A 19 -14.19 -23.26 23.27
N PRO A 20 -13.81 -24.48 23.69
CA PRO A 20 -12.60 -25.17 23.21
C PRO A 20 -12.81 -26.06 21.98
N THR A 21 -11.71 -26.18 21.22
CA THR A 21 -11.16 -27.35 20.53
C THR A 21 -12.09 -28.37 19.86
N ARG A 22 -11.99 -28.47 18.53
CA ARG A 22 -12.13 -29.75 17.81
C ARG A 22 -10.96 -29.94 16.85
N ALA A 23 -10.06 -30.83 17.23
CA ALA A 23 -8.99 -31.36 16.39
C ALA A 23 -9.58 -32.34 15.36
N LEU A 24 -9.12 -32.28 14.10
CA LEU A 24 -9.20 -33.42 13.17
C LEU A 24 -8.09 -33.34 12.11
N SER A 25 -7.34 -34.45 12.06
CA SER A 25 -6.55 -35.05 10.98
C SER A 25 -5.39 -34.28 10.35
N GLN A 26 -4.18 -34.73 10.73
CA GLN A 26 -2.93 -34.59 9.98
C GLN A 26 -3.04 -35.26 8.60
N THR A 27 -2.90 -34.49 7.53
CA THR A 27 -2.63 -35.04 6.19
C THR A 27 -1.13 -35.24 6.05
N GLN A 28 -0.74 -36.49 5.80
CA GLN A 28 0.65 -36.94 5.70
C GLN A 28 1.47 -36.13 4.68
N GLN A 29 2.65 -35.69 5.11
CA GLN A 29 3.71 -35.25 4.22
C GLN A 29 4.24 -36.45 3.44
N ARG A 30 4.14 -36.42 2.10
CA ARG A 30 4.77 -37.41 1.23
C ARG A 30 6.29 -37.26 1.32
N ARG A 31 6.92 -38.18 2.06
CA ARG A 31 8.36 -38.38 2.14
C ARG A 31 8.85 -38.98 0.83
N PHE A 32 9.53 -38.19 0.01
CA PHE A 32 10.26 -38.65 -1.17
C PHE A 32 11.42 -39.53 -0.70
N LYS A 33 11.35 -40.84 -0.94
CA LYS A 33 12.48 -41.76 -0.75
C LYS A 33 13.21 -41.86 -2.09
N SER A 34 14.45 -41.42 -2.15
CA SER A 34 15.36 -41.67 -3.25
C SER A 34 16.42 -42.65 -2.77
N ASP A 35 16.19 -43.93 -2.98
CA ASP A 35 17.23 -44.96 -2.91
C ASP A 35 17.09 -45.80 -4.19
N ASP A 36 17.99 -45.55 -5.14
CA ASP A 36 18.35 -46.52 -6.17
C ASP A 36 19.80 -46.25 -6.56
N SER A 37 20.70 -46.83 -5.78
CA SER A 37 22.07 -47.10 -6.19
C SER A 37 22.08 -48.46 -6.88
N ARG A 38 22.06 -48.49 -8.20
CA ARG A 38 22.37 -49.69 -8.97
C ARG A 38 23.39 -49.38 -10.05
N THR A 39 24.64 -49.64 -9.68
CA THR A 39 25.78 -49.91 -10.54
C THR A 39 25.41 -50.85 -11.68
N ALA A 40 25.62 -50.41 -12.92
CA ALA A 40 25.75 -51.28 -14.08
C ALA A 40 27.21 -51.23 -14.52
N LEU A 41 27.96 -52.26 -14.17
CA LEU A 41 29.28 -52.56 -14.73
C LEU A 41 29.10 -53.68 -15.77
N THR A 42 29.56 -53.36 -16.98
CA THR A 42 30.34 -54.21 -17.88
C THR A 42 29.77 -55.56 -18.30
N GLU A 43 29.26 -55.63 -19.54
CA GLU A 43 29.36 -56.83 -20.36
C GLU A 43 29.90 -56.45 -21.74
N HIS A 44 31.02 -57.08 -22.11
CA HIS A 44 31.66 -56.97 -23.42
C HIS A 44 30.87 -57.79 -24.44
N GLY A 45 30.43 -57.15 -25.53
CA GLY A 45 29.81 -57.79 -26.69
C GLY A 45 30.45 -57.30 -27.98
N GLU A 46 30.84 -58.25 -28.82
CA GLU A 46 31.62 -58.12 -30.05
C GLU A 46 30.96 -57.19 -31.09
N VAL A 47 31.77 -56.43 -31.81
CA VAL A 47 31.34 -55.44 -32.82
C VAL A 47 31.26 -56.12 -34.20
N HIS A 48 30.05 -56.28 -34.72
CA HIS A 48 29.80 -56.44 -36.16
C HIS A 48 29.47 -55.05 -36.77
N PRO A 49 30.07 -54.65 -37.92
CA PRO A 49 29.75 -53.35 -38.52
C PRO A 49 28.35 -53.40 -39.17
N ALA A 50 27.38 -52.78 -38.51
CA ALA A 50 26.03 -52.63 -39.03
C ALA A 50 26.00 -51.60 -40.18
N VAL A 51 25.56 -52.04 -41.36
CA VAL A 51 25.26 -51.17 -42.52
C VAL A 51 24.05 -50.30 -42.17
N LYS A 52 24.22 -48.96 -42.21
CA LYS A 52 23.14 -48.00 -41.94
C LYS A 52 22.06 -48.10 -43.04
N PRO A 53 20.76 -48.26 -42.71
CA PRO A 53 19.68 -48.16 -43.69
C PRO A 53 19.45 -46.70 -44.12
N ALA A 54 19.06 -46.49 -45.38
CA ALA A 54 19.06 -45.21 -46.10
C ALA A 54 18.19 -44.07 -45.51
N ASN A 55 17.36 -44.34 -44.49
CA ASN A 55 16.44 -43.36 -43.88
C ASN A 55 16.59 -43.25 -42.35
N ALA A 56 17.77 -43.54 -41.79
CA ALA A 56 18.04 -43.30 -40.37
C ALA A 56 18.52 -41.86 -40.15
N PRO A 57 17.96 -41.09 -39.18
CA PRO A 57 18.48 -39.79 -38.82
C PRO A 57 19.91 -39.91 -38.26
N ASP A 58 20.81 -39.04 -38.72
CA ASP A 58 22.22 -39.07 -38.33
C ASP A 58 22.42 -38.39 -36.98
N TYR A 59 22.53 -39.19 -35.92
CA TYR A 59 22.77 -38.71 -34.56
C TYR A 59 24.24 -38.32 -34.29
N GLY A 60 25.11 -38.38 -35.32
CA GLY A 60 26.53 -38.03 -35.24
C GLY A 60 26.86 -36.57 -35.60
N VAL A 61 25.86 -35.73 -35.86
CA VAL A 61 26.09 -34.32 -36.20
C VAL A 61 26.60 -33.57 -34.97
N HIS A 62 27.78 -32.97 -35.10
CA HIS A 62 28.40 -32.16 -34.06
C HIS A 62 27.48 -30.96 -33.76
N ILE A 63 27.12 -30.77 -32.50
CA ILE A 63 26.22 -29.69 -32.07
C ILE A 63 26.90 -28.34 -32.32
N ASP A 64 26.40 -27.58 -33.29
CA ASP A 64 26.80 -26.20 -33.49
C ASP A 64 26.43 -25.36 -32.25
N LYS A 65 27.34 -24.49 -31.82
CA LYS A 65 27.22 -23.63 -30.62
C LYS A 65 25.98 -22.71 -30.59
N ALA A 66 25.20 -22.66 -31.67
CA ALA A 66 24.02 -21.79 -31.79
C ALA A 66 22.75 -22.34 -31.11
N THR A 67 22.70 -23.62 -30.70
CA THR A 67 21.48 -24.25 -30.15
C THR A 67 21.53 -24.55 -28.64
N SER A 68 22.66 -24.30 -27.95
CA SER A 68 22.71 -24.48 -26.50
C SER A 68 22.23 -23.23 -25.77
N TYR A 69 20.95 -23.19 -25.37
CA TYR A 69 20.50 -22.33 -24.27
C TYR A 69 21.13 -22.82 -22.97
N VAL A 70 22.39 -22.46 -22.73
CA VAL A 70 22.99 -22.55 -21.40
C VAL A 70 22.31 -21.47 -20.57
N SER A 71 21.36 -21.87 -19.74
CA SER A 71 20.81 -20.99 -18.72
C SER A 71 21.95 -20.63 -17.75
N PRO A 72 22.28 -19.33 -17.57
CA PRO A 72 23.31 -18.94 -16.63
C PRO A 72 22.90 -19.35 -15.20
N PRO A 73 23.86 -19.64 -14.30
CA PRO A 73 23.55 -20.01 -12.92
C PRO A 73 22.75 -18.88 -12.24
N PRO A 74 21.80 -19.21 -11.35
CA PRO A 74 20.98 -18.19 -10.71
C PRO A 74 21.89 -17.22 -9.94
N PRO A 75 21.76 -15.90 -10.15
CA PRO A 75 22.55 -14.94 -9.42
C PRO A 75 22.27 -15.09 -7.92
N SER A 76 23.31 -14.90 -7.08
CA SER A 76 23.14 -14.85 -5.63
C SER A 76 22.03 -13.85 -5.26
N VAL A 77 21.33 -14.05 -4.13
CA VAL A 77 20.18 -13.23 -3.73
C VAL A 77 20.46 -11.73 -3.85
N ARG A 78 21.69 -11.31 -3.54
CA ARG A 78 22.20 -9.93 -3.66
C ARG A 78 22.33 -9.44 -5.12
N ALA A 79 22.73 -10.30 -6.05
CA ALA A 79 22.80 -10.01 -7.48
C ALA A 79 21.43 -10.11 -8.18
N CYS A 80 20.53 -10.96 -7.68
CA CYS A 80 19.13 -11.01 -8.12
C CYS A 80 18.41 -9.68 -7.80
N MET A 81 18.53 -9.18 -6.56
CA MET A 81 17.97 -7.88 -6.16
C MET A 81 18.54 -6.71 -6.97
N ARG A 82 19.84 -6.72 -7.27
CA ARG A 82 20.48 -5.66 -8.10
C ARG A 82 20.02 -5.68 -9.56
N THR A 83 19.68 -6.85 -10.09
CA THR A 83 19.16 -6.99 -11.46
C THR A 83 17.67 -6.61 -11.53
N ILE A 84 16.89 -6.94 -10.50
CA ILE A 84 15.51 -6.46 -10.34
C ILE A 84 15.46 -4.93 -10.31
N GLY A 85 16.38 -4.27 -9.59
CA GLY A 85 16.49 -2.82 -9.56
C GLY A 85 16.71 -2.16 -10.94
N ARG A 86 17.41 -2.83 -11.87
CA ARG A 86 17.68 -2.30 -13.22
C ARG A 86 16.55 -2.60 -14.23
N VAL A 87 15.83 -3.70 -14.06
CA VAL A 87 14.67 -4.05 -14.91
C VAL A 87 13.43 -3.22 -14.55
N LEU A 88 13.22 -2.94 -13.26
CA LEU A 88 12.10 -2.11 -12.80
C LEU A 88 12.21 -0.66 -13.30
N THR A 89 13.42 -0.07 -13.31
CA THR A 89 13.62 1.29 -13.85
C THR A 89 13.20 1.43 -15.33
N GLY A 90 13.29 0.37 -16.14
CA GLY A 90 12.89 0.41 -17.55
C GLY A 90 11.37 0.36 -17.76
N TYR A 91 10.62 -0.29 -16.88
CA TYR A 91 9.16 -0.44 -16.99
C TYR A 91 8.39 0.82 -16.53
N TYR A 92 8.98 1.61 -15.62
CA TYR A 92 8.39 2.87 -15.15
C TYR A 92 8.66 4.06 -16.08
N LEU A 93 9.68 3.99 -16.94
CA LEU A 93 10.01 5.05 -17.92
C LEU A 93 9.01 5.14 -19.09
N THR A 94 8.24 4.09 -19.36
CA THR A 94 7.21 4.07 -20.44
C THR A 94 5.81 4.37 -19.93
N ARG A 95 5.60 4.42 -18.60
CA ARG A 95 4.28 4.58 -17.99
C ARG A 95 3.95 6.05 -17.80
N THR A 96 3.20 6.62 -18.74
CA THR A 96 2.81 8.04 -18.68
C THR A 96 1.90 8.43 -17.50
N TYR A 97 1.37 7.44 -16.77
CA TYR A 97 0.34 7.62 -15.73
C TYR A 97 0.88 7.52 -14.30
N THR A 98 2.03 6.88 -14.07
CA THR A 98 2.51 6.58 -12.72
C THR A 98 3.76 7.41 -12.40
N PRO A 99 3.82 8.14 -11.28
CA PRO A 99 5.05 8.80 -10.84
C PRO A 99 6.15 7.78 -10.52
N VAL A 100 7.40 8.17 -10.69
CA VAL A 100 8.56 7.34 -10.32
C VAL A 100 8.81 7.50 -8.81
N PRO A 101 8.92 6.41 -8.04
CA PRO A 101 9.20 6.49 -6.61
C PRO A 101 10.61 7.04 -6.36
N LYS A 102 10.72 8.04 -5.49
CA LYS A 102 12.02 8.58 -5.06
C LYS A 102 12.75 7.62 -4.12
N ARG A 103 11.99 6.86 -3.32
CA ARG A 103 12.48 5.87 -2.37
C ARG A 103 11.56 4.64 -2.45
N ILE A 104 12.17 3.46 -2.58
CA ILE A 104 11.46 2.18 -2.55
C ILE A 104 11.87 1.48 -1.26
N MET A 105 10.89 0.97 -0.53
CA MET A 105 11.13 0.18 0.67
C MET A 105 11.37 -1.29 0.29
N ASP A 106 12.63 -1.68 0.20
CA ASP A 106 13.06 -3.04 -0.17
C ASP A 106 13.26 -3.97 1.05
N GLY A 107 13.03 -3.47 2.27
CA GLY A 107 13.26 -4.21 3.52
C GLY A 107 14.72 -4.37 3.91
N SER A 108 15.64 -3.73 3.20
CA SER A 108 17.08 -3.70 3.51
C SER A 108 17.46 -2.61 4.52
N GLU A 109 16.56 -1.65 4.77
CA GLU A 109 16.77 -0.56 5.71
C GLU A 109 16.44 -1.02 7.14
N GLU A 110 17.39 -0.85 8.06
CA GLU A 110 17.18 -1.08 9.49
C GLU A 110 16.32 0.04 10.06
N THR A 111 15.00 -0.15 10.04
CA THR A 111 14.04 0.70 10.75
C THR A 111 13.55 -0.04 11.98
N ASP A 112 13.28 0.68 13.07
CA ASP A 112 12.71 0.10 14.31
C ASP A 112 11.35 -0.60 14.07
N VAL A 113 10.68 -0.28 12.96
CA VAL A 113 9.36 -0.78 12.58
C VAL A 113 9.48 -1.73 11.39
N LEU A 114 8.85 -2.91 11.49
CA LEU A 114 8.74 -3.86 10.38
C LEU A 114 8.05 -3.20 9.17
N PRO A 115 8.72 -3.11 8.00
CA PRO A 115 8.17 -2.44 6.83
C PRO A 115 6.99 -3.25 6.28
N ALA A 116 5.77 -2.76 6.50
CA ALA A 116 4.56 -3.39 5.96
C ALA A 116 4.51 -3.30 4.43
N ALA A 117 5.23 -2.34 3.85
CA ALA A 117 5.35 -2.13 2.42
C ALA A 117 5.74 -3.41 1.64
N VAL A 118 6.63 -4.23 2.21
CA VAL A 118 7.14 -5.46 1.58
C VAL A 118 6.11 -6.59 1.65
N ILE A 119 5.25 -6.60 2.67
CA ILE A 119 4.32 -7.70 2.96
C ILE A 119 2.91 -7.40 2.42
N SER A 120 2.53 -6.13 2.30
CA SER A 120 1.15 -5.71 1.99
C SER A 120 0.64 -6.15 0.62
N GLY A 121 1.54 -6.52 -0.30
CA GLY A 121 1.19 -6.84 -1.69
C GLY A 121 0.70 -5.64 -2.50
N ALA A 122 0.81 -4.44 -1.94
CA ALA A 122 0.48 -3.20 -2.61
C ALA A 122 1.42 -2.98 -3.81
N PRO A 123 0.92 -2.44 -4.93
CA PRO A 123 1.81 -2.11 -6.05
C PRO A 123 2.80 -1.03 -5.60
N ILE A 124 4.06 -1.19 -6.00
CA ILE A 124 5.17 -0.26 -5.71
C ILE A 124 4.89 1.18 -6.19
N GLU A 125 3.98 1.33 -7.16
CA GLU A 125 3.47 2.60 -7.65
C GLU A 125 2.82 3.47 -6.58
N LEU A 126 2.32 2.86 -5.49
CA LEU A 126 1.79 3.62 -4.36
C LEU A 126 2.87 4.31 -3.54
N GLN A 127 4.06 3.70 -3.44
CA GLN A 127 5.20 4.32 -2.75
C GLN A 127 5.69 5.57 -3.50
N ALA A 128 5.42 5.65 -4.80
CA ALA A 128 5.74 6.82 -5.61
C ALA A 128 4.83 8.02 -5.40
N ARG A 129 3.68 7.81 -4.73
CA ARG A 129 2.71 8.88 -4.51
C ARG A 129 2.95 9.55 -3.18
N THR A 130 2.71 10.85 -3.20
CA THR A 130 2.65 11.66 -1.99
C THR A 130 1.27 11.54 -1.35
N VAL A 131 1.27 11.52 -0.04
CA VAL A 131 0.08 11.41 0.81
C VAL A 131 -0.08 12.69 1.61
N ARG A 132 -1.31 13.22 1.68
CA ARG A 132 -1.64 14.37 2.50
C ARG A 132 -2.30 13.91 3.79
N ILE A 133 -1.68 14.22 4.92
CA ILE A 133 -2.22 14.01 6.26
C ILE A 133 -2.74 15.36 6.77
N TYR A 134 -4.05 15.46 7.04
CA TYR A 134 -4.69 16.72 7.40
C TYR A 134 -5.98 16.50 8.19
N GLN A 135 -6.41 17.51 8.96
CA GLN A 135 -7.79 17.54 9.44
C GLN A 135 -8.66 18.28 8.42
N PRO A 136 -9.80 17.73 8.00
CA PRO A 136 -10.66 18.38 7.03
C PRO A 136 -11.18 19.71 7.59
N ALA A 137 -11.07 20.76 6.78
CA ALA A 137 -11.51 22.10 7.17
C ALA A 137 -13.03 22.12 7.41
N LYS A 138 -13.45 22.92 8.39
CA LYS A 138 -14.88 23.16 8.63
C LYS A 138 -15.52 23.77 7.38
N PRO A 139 -16.59 23.17 6.83
CA PRO A 139 -17.27 23.74 5.66
C PRO A 139 -17.83 25.12 5.99
N ALA A 140 -17.65 26.09 5.09
CA ALA A 140 -18.17 27.45 5.27
C ALA A 140 -19.71 27.51 5.21
N THR A 141 -20.33 26.55 4.52
CA THR A 141 -21.78 26.45 4.35
C THR A 141 -22.51 25.97 5.61
N GLN A 142 -21.82 25.32 6.55
CA GLN A 142 -22.44 24.74 7.75
C GLN A 142 -21.73 25.18 9.03
N SER A 143 -22.50 25.25 10.12
CA SER A 143 -21.98 25.62 11.44
C SER A 143 -21.49 24.41 12.26
N GLY A 144 -21.78 23.18 11.85
CA GLY A 144 -21.35 21.95 12.55
C GLY A 144 -19.82 21.73 12.53
N THR A 145 -19.29 21.05 13.55
CA THR A 145 -17.85 20.75 13.67
C THR A 145 -17.49 19.25 13.68
N TRP A 146 -18.49 18.36 13.66
CA TRP A 146 -18.29 16.92 13.83
C TRP A 146 -17.26 16.30 12.89
N GLY A 147 -17.30 16.67 11.60
CA GLY A 147 -16.40 16.10 10.59
C GLY A 147 -14.94 16.53 10.70
N ALA A 148 -14.60 17.55 11.50
CA ALA A 148 -13.26 18.15 11.55
C ALA A 148 -12.35 17.57 12.65
N HIS A 149 -12.83 16.60 13.44
CA HIS A 149 -12.09 16.08 14.59
C HIS A 149 -11.10 14.96 14.24
N HIS A 150 -11.32 14.26 13.14
CA HIS A 150 -10.49 13.13 12.72
C HIS A 150 -9.34 13.59 11.81
N TRP A 151 -8.21 12.91 11.90
CA TRP A 151 -7.12 13.07 10.95
C TRP A 151 -7.42 12.22 9.73
N ARG A 152 -7.35 12.83 8.55
CA ARG A 152 -7.56 12.16 7.29
C ARG A 152 -6.26 12.05 6.52
N MET A 153 -6.07 10.89 5.92
CA MET A 153 -4.98 10.61 5.01
C MET A 153 -5.56 10.33 3.63
N ASP A 154 -5.21 11.18 2.66
CA ASP A 154 -5.64 11.07 1.26
C ASP A 154 -4.40 11.05 0.35
N TRP A 155 -4.49 10.37 -0.79
CA TRP A 155 -3.43 10.38 -1.80
C TRP A 155 -3.53 11.61 -2.70
N ASP A 156 -2.38 12.08 -3.17
CA ASP A 156 -2.34 13.12 -4.18
C ASP A 156 -2.89 12.63 -5.53
N VAL A 157 -3.44 13.58 -6.27
CA VAL A 157 -4.10 13.34 -7.55
C VAL A 157 -3.06 13.11 -8.64
N LEU A 158 -3.21 12.04 -9.42
CA LEU A 158 -2.38 11.84 -10.61
C LEU A 158 -2.65 12.93 -11.65
N GLY A 159 -1.59 13.63 -12.08
CA GLY A 159 -1.70 14.61 -13.16
C GLY A 159 -2.24 14.01 -14.47
N LYS A 160 -1.89 12.76 -14.76
CA LYS A 160 -2.44 11.99 -15.89
C LYS A 160 -3.23 10.80 -15.35
N GLY A 161 -4.50 10.66 -15.75
CA GLY A 161 -5.33 9.50 -15.40
C GLY A 161 -6.21 9.64 -14.16
N HIS A 162 -6.27 10.81 -13.51
CA HIS A 162 -7.23 11.04 -12.43
C HIS A 162 -8.67 11.04 -12.93
N ARG A 163 -9.01 11.91 -13.89
CA ARG A 163 -10.33 11.93 -14.54
C ARG A 163 -10.22 12.26 -16.02
N TRP A 164 -11.02 11.57 -16.83
CA TRP A 164 -11.27 11.89 -18.23
C TRP A 164 -12.72 11.57 -18.59
N GLU A 165 -13.22 12.17 -19.67
CA GLU A 165 -14.57 11.91 -20.16
C GLU A 165 -14.63 10.58 -20.92
N ASN A 166 -15.61 9.74 -20.61
CA ASN A 166 -15.89 8.53 -21.37
C ASN A 166 -16.52 8.93 -22.73
N PRO A 167 -15.91 8.60 -23.88
CA PRO A 167 -16.40 9.03 -25.21
C PRO A 167 -17.81 8.51 -25.56
N LEU A 168 -18.28 7.45 -24.91
CA LEU A 168 -19.60 6.88 -25.20
C LEU A 168 -20.74 7.59 -24.43
N MET A 169 -20.60 7.73 -23.10
CA MET A 169 -21.67 8.19 -22.20
C MET A 169 -21.41 9.56 -21.56
N GLY A 170 -20.20 10.11 -21.70
CA GLY A 170 -19.80 11.37 -21.03
C GLY A 170 -19.50 11.25 -19.53
N TRP A 171 -19.52 10.04 -18.97
CA TRP A 171 -19.21 9.83 -17.54
C TRP A 171 -17.74 10.09 -17.23
N GLN A 172 -17.48 10.51 -16.00
CA GLN A 172 -16.12 10.71 -15.50
C GLN A 172 -15.45 9.37 -15.23
N ALA A 173 -14.60 8.93 -16.15
CA ALA A 173 -13.77 7.73 -16.02
C ALA A 173 -12.48 8.07 -15.27
N SER A 174 -11.89 7.07 -14.59
CA SER A 174 -10.65 7.21 -13.84
C SER A 174 -9.83 5.92 -13.96
N GLY A 175 -8.50 6.08 -13.97
CA GLY A 175 -7.54 4.97 -13.92
C GLY A 175 -6.83 4.90 -12.58
N ASP A 176 -7.19 5.80 -11.65
CA ASP A 176 -6.59 5.88 -10.34
C ASP A 176 -7.35 5.01 -9.33
N PHE A 177 -6.68 3.96 -8.86
CA PHE A 177 -7.23 3.02 -7.91
C PHE A 177 -7.36 3.57 -6.47
N MET A 178 -6.71 4.69 -6.13
CA MET A 178 -6.78 5.28 -4.78
C MET A 178 -7.71 6.50 -4.68
N GLN A 179 -8.26 6.99 -5.79
CA GLN A 179 -9.04 8.25 -5.80
C GLN A 179 -10.26 8.25 -4.86
N GLY A 180 -10.82 7.08 -4.59
CA GLY A 180 -11.97 6.90 -3.69
C GLY A 180 -11.60 6.52 -2.25
N THR A 181 -10.32 6.20 -2.00
CA THR A 181 -9.86 5.68 -0.72
C THR A 181 -9.47 6.84 0.20
N LYS A 182 -10.00 6.82 1.41
CA LYS A 182 -9.68 7.79 2.47
C LYS A 182 -9.51 7.05 3.77
N MET A 183 -8.45 7.34 4.51
CA MET A 183 -8.23 6.72 5.82
C MET A 183 -8.37 7.73 6.93
N GLU A 184 -9.06 7.34 7.99
CA GLU A 184 -9.32 8.17 9.16
C GLU A 184 -8.54 7.64 10.36
N PHE A 185 -7.85 8.56 11.03
CA PHE A 185 -7.00 8.32 12.18
C PHE A 185 -7.45 9.18 13.36
N ARG A 186 -7.13 8.72 14.57
CA ARG A 186 -7.43 9.45 15.81
C ARG A 186 -6.42 10.55 16.06
N THR A 187 -5.14 10.26 15.86
CA THR A 187 -4.04 11.19 16.11
C THR A 187 -3.23 11.45 14.83
N LYS A 188 -2.40 12.49 14.86
CA LYS A 188 -1.50 12.82 13.74
C LYS A 188 -0.39 11.77 13.65
N GLU A 189 0.10 11.36 14.81
CA GLU A 189 1.22 10.44 14.99
C GLU A 189 0.87 9.06 14.45
N ASP A 190 -0.37 8.59 14.68
CA ASP A 190 -0.85 7.31 14.11
C ASP A 190 -0.85 7.34 12.58
N ALA A 191 -1.24 8.46 11.97
CA ALA A 191 -1.26 8.62 10.52
C ALA A 191 0.16 8.66 9.93
N ILE A 192 1.09 9.34 10.62
CA ILE A 192 2.51 9.38 10.22
C ILE A 192 3.13 7.99 10.33
N ALA A 193 2.96 7.31 11.46
CA ALA A 193 3.48 5.96 11.67
C ALA A 193 2.94 4.97 10.63
N PHE A 194 1.67 5.10 10.24
CA PHE A 194 1.10 4.29 9.17
C PHE A 194 1.75 4.58 7.81
N ALA A 195 1.93 5.85 7.45
CA ALA A 195 2.56 6.25 6.19
C ALA A 195 4.03 5.77 6.12
N GLU A 196 4.79 5.93 7.20
CA GLU A 196 6.17 5.47 7.32
C GLU A 196 6.27 3.94 7.19
N LYS A 197 5.38 3.19 7.86
CA LYS A 197 5.35 1.72 7.79
C LYS A 197 5.10 1.19 6.38
N GLN A 198 4.32 1.93 5.57
CA GLN A 198 4.04 1.59 4.18
C GLN A 198 5.06 2.19 3.18
N GLY A 199 5.95 3.07 3.65
CA GLY A 199 6.91 3.76 2.80
C GLY A 199 6.30 4.84 1.91
N TYR A 200 5.20 5.47 2.31
CA TYR A 200 4.60 6.57 1.56
C TYR A 200 5.27 7.89 1.88
N GLU A 201 5.61 8.69 0.85
CA GLU A 201 6.01 10.08 1.03
C GLU A 201 4.80 10.86 1.55
N TYR A 202 4.94 11.61 2.64
CA TYR A 202 3.81 12.31 3.25
C TYR A 202 4.09 13.79 3.47
N PHE A 203 3.02 14.58 3.40
CA PHE A 203 2.98 15.98 3.78
C PHE A 203 1.91 16.19 4.85
N VAL A 204 2.31 16.75 5.99
CA VAL A 204 1.38 17.06 7.09
C VAL A 204 0.91 18.51 6.96
N GLN A 205 -0.39 18.69 6.78
CA GLN A 205 -1.02 20.00 6.86
C GLN A 205 -1.63 20.19 8.26
N GLU A 206 -1.12 21.18 8.99
CA GLU A 206 -1.65 21.50 10.31
C GLU A 206 -3.05 22.14 10.24
N PRO A 207 -3.94 21.83 11.19
CA PRO A 207 -5.30 22.36 11.20
C PRO A 207 -5.33 23.85 11.52
N THR A 208 -5.94 24.65 10.65
CA THR A 208 -6.22 26.06 10.92
C THR A 208 -7.37 26.20 11.93
N LYS A 209 -7.01 26.38 13.21
CA LYS A 209 -7.99 26.64 14.28
C LYS A 209 -8.44 28.09 14.27
N ARG A 210 -9.72 28.33 14.53
CA ARG A 210 -10.27 29.69 14.68
C ARG A 210 -9.80 30.27 16.00
N ALA A 211 -9.31 31.50 15.99
CA ALA A 211 -8.99 32.23 17.20
C ALA A 211 -10.27 32.50 18.02
N PHE A 212 -10.21 32.28 19.33
CA PHE A 212 -11.30 32.64 20.23
C PHE A 212 -11.23 34.13 20.53
N THR A 213 -12.29 34.86 20.18
CA THR A 213 -12.44 36.29 20.51
C THR A 213 -13.63 36.46 21.45
N PRO A 214 -13.48 37.14 22.59
CA PRO A 214 -14.59 37.39 23.50
C PRO A 214 -15.65 38.25 22.80
N LYS A 215 -16.87 37.73 22.73
CA LYS A 215 -18.02 38.42 22.13
C LYS A 215 -19.02 38.77 23.23
N ALA A 216 -19.14 40.06 23.56
CA ALA A 216 -20.15 40.57 24.49
C ALA A 216 -21.25 41.31 23.74
N TYR A 217 -22.52 40.97 23.97
CA TYR A 217 -23.66 41.62 23.31
C TYR A 217 -23.76 43.12 23.65
N ALA A 218 -23.34 43.51 24.86
CA ALA A 218 -23.28 44.92 25.29
C ALA A 218 -22.40 45.79 24.37
N ASN A 219 -21.39 45.20 23.72
CA ASN A 219 -20.51 45.93 22.80
C ASN A 219 -21.27 46.53 21.60
N ASN A 220 -22.45 46.01 21.29
CA ASN A 220 -23.30 46.53 20.23
C ASN A 220 -23.81 47.96 20.53
N PHE A 221 -23.94 48.34 21.81
CA PHE A 221 -24.59 49.58 22.26
C PHE A 221 -23.66 50.54 23.03
N LEU A 222 -22.35 50.43 22.84
CA LEU A 222 -21.40 51.34 23.49
C LEU A 222 -21.62 52.79 23.03
N TYR A 223 -21.57 53.71 24.00
CA TYR A 223 -21.62 55.14 23.72
C TYR A 223 -20.36 55.58 22.97
N SER A 224 -20.54 56.36 21.90
CA SER A 224 -19.45 57.00 21.16
C SER A 224 -19.58 58.51 21.34
N PRO A 225 -18.59 59.19 21.94
CA PRO A 225 -18.64 60.63 22.14
C PRO A 225 -18.49 61.43 20.83
N GLY A 226 -17.88 60.84 19.80
CA GLY A 226 -17.72 61.45 18.48
C GLY A 226 -18.72 60.96 17.44
N LYS A 227 -18.56 61.42 16.20
CA LYS A 227 -19.34 60.96 15.05
C LYS A 227 -19.26 59.43 14.90
N LEU A 228 -20.41 58.78 14.81
CA LEU A 228 -20.51 57.33 14.67
C LEU A 228 -19.82 56.84 13.38
N LYS A 229 -19.01 55.77 13.48
CA LYS A 229 -18.31 55.17 12.34
C LYS A 229 -19.27 54.48 11.36
N HIS A 230 -20.27 53.79 11.90
CA HIS A 230 -21.35 53.14 11.16
C HIS A 230 -22.58 53.04 12.06
N ILE A 231 -23.77 53.02 11.46
CA ILE A 231 -25.01 52.74 12.17
C ILE A 231 -25.16 51.22 12.21
N ARG A 232 -25.20 50.64 13.41
CA ARG A 232 -25.33 49.18 13.59
C ARG A 232 -26.79 48.77 13.46
N THR A 233 -27.07 47.86 12.54
CA THR A 233 -28.33 47.11 12.48
C THR A 233 -28.23 45.80 13.26
N LYS A 234 -29.36 45.13 13.46
CA LYS A 234 -29.40 43.79 14.08
C LYS A 234 -29.03 42.70 13.08
#